data_AF-A0A1E7I648-F1
#
_entry.id   AF-A0A1E7I648-F1
#
_cell.length_a   1.000
_cell.length_b   1.000
_cell.length_c   1.000
_cell.angle_alpha   90.00
_cell.angle_beta   90.00
_cell.angle_gamma   90.00
#
_symmetry.space_group_name_H-M   'P 1'
#
loop_
_entity.id
_entity.type
_entity.pdbx_description
1 polymer ?
#
loop_
_entity_poly.entity_id
_entity_poly.type
_entity_poly.pdbx_seq_one_letter_code
_entity_poly.pdbx_strand_id
1 'polypeptide(L)'
;PMQWAAIFHKHHVRFTAGLDLLHYYNSEQGVNERILPCKVSCSQCGSPIADEGRRMWLAFPSLFDFGQDIEIPNSFKPTCHIFYGQRVTDICDNLPKWSGHKNHSARL
;
A
#
# COMPACT_ATOMS: atom_id res chain seq x y z
N PRO A 1 3.07 -11.54 -8.13
CA PRO A 1 2.65 -10.94 -6.84
C PRO A 1 1.79 -9.69 -7.07
N MET A 2 0.75 -9.49 -6.25
CA MET A 2 -0.11 -8.31 -6.25
C MET A 2 -0.21 -7.80 -4.82
N GLN A 3 -0.24 -6.48 -4.64
CA GLN A 3 -0.58 -5.85 -3.38
C GLN A 3 -1.88 -5.07 -3.53
N TRP A 4 -2.81 -5.32 -2.62
CA TRP A 4 -3.96 -4.46 -2.42
C TRP A 4 -3.53 -3.28 -1.56
N ALA A 5 -3.76 -2.07 -2.07
CA ALA A 5 -3.31 -0.83 -1.46
C ALA A 5 -4.46 0.17 -1.30
N ALA A 6 -4.47 0.88 -0.18
CA ALA A 6 -5.31 2.04 0.06
C ALA A 6 -4.41 3.26 0.34
N ILE A 7 -4.70 4.39 -0.32
CA ILE A 7 -3.90 5.61 -0.21
C ILE A 7 -4.67 6.63 0.63
N PHE A 8 -4.02 7.15 1.66
CA PHE A 8 -4.54 8.18 2.53
C PHE A 8 -3.69 9.45 2.43
N HIS A 9 -4.31 10.60 2.68
CA HIS A 9 -3.53 11.77 3.07
C HIS A 9 -2.84 11.49 4.41
N LYS A 10 -1.55 11.78 4.49
CA LYS A 10 -0.72 11.41 5.64
C LYS A 10 -1.27 11.95 6.97
N HIS A 11 -1.81 13.16 6.97
CA HIS A 11 -2.38 13.79 8.17
C HIS A 11 -3.71 13.17 8.63
N HIS A 12 -4.34 12.30 7.83
CA HIS A 12 -5.52 11.52 8.24
C HIS A 12 -5.17 10.21 8.94
N VAL A 13 -3.88 9.84 9.01
CA VAL A 13 -3.43 8.58 9.60
C VAL A 13 -2.61 8.87 10.86
N ARG A 14 -2.90 8.15 11.94
CA ARG A 14 -2.16 8.23 13.20
C ARG A 14 -1.99 6.84 13.79
N PHE A 15 -0.75 6.47 14.08
CA PHE A 15 -0.47 5.30 14.92
C PHE A 15 -0.91 5.58 16.36
N THR A 16 -1.67 4.65 16.93
CA THR A 16 -2.08 4.69 18.33
C THR A 16 -1.18 3.85 19.24
N ALA A 17 -0.45 2.89 18.68
CA ALA A 17 0.50 2.01 19.36
C ALA A 17 1.54 1.46 18.36
N GLY A 18 2.64 0.90 18.89
CA GLY A 18 3.63 0.14 18.12
C GLY A 18 4.57 0.97 17.23
N LEU A 19 4.65 2.28 17.44
CA LEU A 19 5.55 3.18 16.68
C LEU A 19 7.03 2.80 16.85
N ASP A 20 7.39 2.35 18.04
CA ASP A 20 8.70 1.82 18.45
C ASP A 20 9.03 0.46 17.81
N LEU A 21 8.02 -0.22 17.28
CA LEU A 21 8.14 -1.50 16.58
C LEU A 21 8.12 -1.34 15.06
N LEU A 22 8.24 -0.12 14.54
CA LEU A 22 8.31 0.14 13.11
C LEU A 22 9.77 0.13 12.64
N HIS A 23 10.00 -0.61 11.56
CA HIS A 23 11.22 -0.57 10.78
C HIS A 23 10.99 0.25 9.51
N TYR A 24 11.94 1.14 9.19
CA TYR A 24 11.88 2.01 8.03
C TYR A 24 13.01 1.67 7.07
N TYR A 25 12.71 1.65 5.78
CA TYR A 25 13.71 1.42 4.74
C TYR A 25 13.53 2.39 3.58
N ASN A 26 14.55 3.19 3.29
CA ASN A 26 14.59 4.03 2.10
C ASN A 26 15.20 3.23 0.94
N SER A 27 14.39 2.91 -0.06
CA SER A 27 14.84 2.09 -1.19
C SER A 27 15.72 2.83 -2.20
N GLU A 28 15.74 4.16 -2.19
CA GLU A 28 16.60 4.95 -3.08
C GLU A 28 18.06 4.93 -2.61
N GLN A 29 18.28 4.97 -1.30
CA GLN A 29 19.61 4.97 -0.67
C GLN A 29 20.02 3.60 -0.13
N GLY A 30 19.07 2.67 0.02
CA GLY A 30 19.34 1.33 0.53
C GLY A 30 19.63 1.27 2.03
N VAL A 31 19.10 2.23 2.81
CA VAL A 31 19.39 2.37 4.25
C VAL A 31 18.14 2.16 5.12
N ASN A 32 18.36 1.64 6.33
CA ASN A 32 17.32 1.41 7.34
C ASN A 32 17.06 2.67 8.18
N GLU A 33 16.71 3.76 7.51
CA GLU A 33 16.39 5.04 8.13
C GLU A 33 15.06 5.58 7.62
N ARG A 34 14.40 6.40 8.45
CA ARG A 34 13.14 7.06 8.08
C ARG A 34 13.38 8.28 7.20
N ILE A 35 13.83 8.03 5.97
CA ILE A 35 14.04 9.04 4.92
C ILE A 35 12.92 8.89 3.89
N LEU A 36 12.12 9.93 3.69
CA LEU A 36 10.93 9.86 2.83
C LEU A 36 11.26 10.00 1.33
N PRO A 37 10.65 9.19 0.44
CA PRO A 37 9.70 8.11 0.75
C PRO A 37 10.39 6.85 1.29
N CYS A 38 9.74 6.13 2.21
CA CYS A 38 10.28 4.89 2.78
C CYS A 38 9.22 3.79 2.92
N LYS A 39 9.68 2.55 2.92
CA LYS A 39 8.88 1.37 3.26
C LYS A 39 8.81 1.24 4.77
N VAL A 40 7.65 0.85 5.27
CA VAL A 40 7.36 0.64 6.69
C VAL A 40 7.00 -0.83 6.89
N SER A 41 7.70 -1.49 7.80
CA SER A 41 7.44 -2.89 8.19
C SER A 41 7.47 -3.06 9.70
N CYS A 42 6.92 -4.17 10.19
CA CYS A 42 7.05 -4.57 11.60
C CYS A 42 8.49 -5.03 11.87
N SER A 43 9.13 -4.50 12.91
CA SER A 43 10.50 -4.88 13.31
C SER A 43 10.58 -6.29 13.90
N GLN A 44 9.46 -6.85 14.35
CA GLN A 44 9.40 -8.18 14.99
C GLN A 44 9.21 -9.31 13.97
N CYS A 45 8.25 -9.18 13.06
CA CYS A 45 7.89 -10.24 12.10
C CYS A 45 8.23 -9.90 10.64
N GLY A 46 8.70 -8.69 10.35
CA GLY A 46 9.03 -8.26 8.99
C GLY A 46 7.83 -7.98 8.09
N SER A 47 6.59 -8.13 8.56
CA SER A 47 5.39 -7.87 7.76
C SER A 47 5.39 -6.44 7.19
N PRO A 48 5.24 -6.25 5.86
CA PRO A 48 5.10 -4.92 5.27
C PRO A 48 3.81 -4.28 5.76
N ILE A 49 3.87 -3.05 6.27
CA ILE A 49 2.72 -2.32 6.82
C ILE A 49 2.24 -1.25 5.84
N ALA A 50 3.17 -0.47 5.29
CA ALA A 50 2.87 0.66 4.43
C ALA A 50 4.08 1.14 3.62
N ASP A 51 3.83 2.00 2.63
CA ASP A 51 4.82 2.93 2.10
C ASP A 51 4.47 4.37 2.56
N GLU A 52 5.41 5.03 3.22
CA GLU A 52 5.27 6.38 3.74
C GLU A 52 5.85 7.40 2.75
N GLY A 53 4.99 8.29 2.24
CA GLY A 53 5.40 9.40 1.40
C GLY A 53 5.51 10.73 2.15
N ARG A 54 5.83 11.80 1.41
CA ARG A 54 5.87 13.17 1.95
C ARG A 54 4.49 13.67 2.42
N ARG A 55 3.42 13.36 1.69
CA ARG A 55 2.04 13.82 1.97
C ARG A 55 1.00 12.70 1.97
N MET A 56 1.44 11.46 1.80
CA MET A 56 0.56 10.31 1.63
C MET A 56 1.01 9.12 2.47
N TRP A 57 0.08 8.24 2.77
CA TRP A 57 0.30 6.96 3.43
C TRP A 57 -0.35 5.85 2.60
N LEU A 58 0.45 4.93 2.05
CA LEU A 58 -0.05 3.77 1.30
C LEU A 58 -0.11 2.59 2.26
N ALA A 59 -1.29 2.22 2.75
CA ALA A 59 -1.47 1.08 3.62
C ALA A 59 -1.93 -0.16 2.85
N PHE A 60 -1.78 -1.33 3.47
CA PHE A 60 -2.27 -2.60 2.93
C PHE A 60 -3.53 -3.04 3.68
N PRO A 61 -4.73 -2.94 3.07
CA PRO A 61 -5.99 -3.26 3.75
C PRO A 61 -6.10 -4.71 4.22
N SER A 62 -5.28 -5.62 3.69
CA SER A 62 -5.16 -7.00 4.19
C SER A 62 -4.70 -7.09 5.65
N LEU A 63 -4.14 -6.02 6.22
CA LEU A 63 -3.74 -5.94 7.62
C LEU A 63 -4.81 -5.31 8.52
N PHE A 64 -5.89 -4.80 7.96
CA PHE A 64 -6.89 -4.08 8.74
C PHE A 64 -7.86 -5.06 9.36
N ASP A 65 -8.12 -4.87 10.65
CA ASP A 65 -9.25 -5.51 11.32
C ASP A 65 -10.52 -4.72 10.98
N PHE A 66 -11.35 -5.28 10.10
CA PHE A 66 -12.67 -4.72 9.77
C PHE A 66 -13.78 -5.22 10.70
N GLY A 67 -13.46 -6.03 11.71
CA GLY A 67 -14.40 -6.74 12.57
C GLY A 67 -14.72 -8.16 12.07
N GLN A 68 -15.06 -9.05 13.00
CA GLN A 68 -15.48 -10.41 12.67
C GLN A 68 -16.79 -10.42 11.87
N ASP A 69 -16.86 -11.26 10.83
CA ASP A 69 -18.02 -11.44 9.96
C ASP A 69 -18.48 -10.18 9.19
N ILE A 70 -17.65 -9.13 9.18
CA ILE A 70 -17.91 -7.91 8.40
C ILE A 70 -17.26 -8.06 7.02
N GLU A 71 -18.06 -7.92 5.97
CA GLU A 71 -17.52 -7.81 4.62
C GLU A 71 -16.62 -6.58 4.50
N ILE A 72 -15.56 -6.69 3.69
CA ILE A 72 -14.69 -5.57 3.35
C ILE A 72 -15.54 -4.37 2.92
N PRO A 73 -15.43 -3.21 3.60
CA PRO A 73 -16.25 -2.05 3.26
C PRO A 73 -16.02 -1.62 1.81
N ASN A 74 -17.07 -1.17 1.13
CA ASN A 74 -17.00 -0.77 -0.27
C ASN A 74 -15.94 0.30 -0.55
N SER A 75 -15.64 1.16 0.43
CA SER A 75 -14.59 2.19 0.34
C SER A 75 -13.18 1.61 0.23
N PHE A 76 -12.97 0.35 0.63
CA PHE A 76 -11.70 -0.35 0.55
C PHE A 76 -11.56 -1.22 -0.69
N LYS A 77 -12.67 -1.56 -1.37
CA LYS A 77 -12.63 -2.39 -2.59
C LYS A 77 -11.72 -1.75 -3.65
N PRO A 78 -10.90 -2.52 -4.38
CA PRO A 78 -10.05 -1.99 -5.43
C PRO A 78 -10.86 -1.24 -6.49
N THR A 79 -10.31 -0.16 -7.00
CA THR A 79 -10.96 0.65 -8.05
C THR A 79 -10.22 0.63 -9.39
N CYS A 80 -8.99 0.11 -9.40
CA CYS A 80 -8.16 -0.07 -10.58
C CYS A 80 -6.92 -0.91 -10.25
N HIS A 81 -6.21 -1.34 -11.29
CA HIS A 81 -4.87 -1.90 -11.20
C HIS A 81 -3.85 -0.93 -11.77
N ILE A 82 -2.72 -0.76 -11.08
CA ILE A 82 -1.57 0.05 -11.54
C ILE A 82 -0.35 -0.85 -11.72
N PHE A 83 0.61 -0.40 -12.52
CA PHE A 83 1.80 -1.20 -12.88
C PHE A 83 1.45 -2.57 -13.48
N TYR A 84 0.30 -2.66 -14.14
CA TYR A 84 -0.26 -3.92 -14.61
C TYR A 84 0.57 -4.57 -15.73
N GLY A 85 1.40 -3.79 -16.43
CA GLY A 85 2.34 -4.31 -17.44
C GLY A 85 3.42 -5.24 -16.86
N GLN A 86 3.63 -5.23 -15.54
CA GLN A 86 4.57 -6.14 -14.86
C GLN A 86 3.92 -7.46 -14.42
N ARG A 87 2.65 -7.67 -14.75
CA ARG A 87 1.88 -8.83 -14.26
C ARG A 87 2.11 -10.04 -15.14
N VAL A 88 2.27 -11.20 -14.49
CA VAL A 88 2.44 -12.51 -15.15
C VAL A 88 1.13 -13.29 -15.30
N THR A 89 0.07 -12.83 -14.65
CA THR A 89 -1.28 -13.42 -14.71
C THR A 89 -2.30 -12.32 -14.99
N ASP A 90 -3.41 -12.64 -15.66
CA ASP A 90 -4.52 -11.71 -15.84
C ASP A 90 -5.51 -11.78 -14.65
N ILE A 91 -6.26 -10.71 -14.41
CA ILE A 91 -7.37 -10.63 -13.46
C ILE A 91 -8.60 -10.22 -14.26
N CYS A 92 -9.65 -11.02 -14.16
CA CYS A 92 -10.91 -10.81 -14.84
C CYS A 92 -11.95 -10.18 -13.89
N ASP A 93 -11.67 -9.00 -13.35
CA ASP A 93 -12.56 -8.29 -12.40
C ASP A 93 -13.26 -7.06 -13.00
N ASN A 94 -13.07 -6.80 -14.29
CA ASN A 94 -13.59 -5.64 -15.03
C ASN A 94 -13.14 -4.27 -14.50
N LEU A 95 -12.13 -4.21 -13.62
CA LEU A 95 -11.57 -2.96 -13.14
C LEU A 95 -10.58 -2.36 -14.17
N PRO A 96 -10.49 -1.02 -14.27
CA PRO A 96 -9.51 -0.38 -15.14
C PRO A 96 -8.07 -0.82 -14.82
N LYS A 97 -7.32 -1.21 -15.85
CA LYS A 97 -5.91 -1.61 -15.74
C LYS A 97 -5.01 -0.54 -16.36
N TRP A 98 -3.91 -0.23 -15.70
CA TRP A 98 -2.95 0.79 -16.14
C TRP A 98 -1.56 0.17 -16.20
N SER A 99 -0.81 0.44 -17.28
CA SER A 99 0.54 -0.10 -17.45
C SER A 99 1.52 0.42 -16.39
N GLY A 100 1.29 1.63 -15.86
CA GLY A 100 2.00 2.26 -14.75
C GLY A 100 1.04 2.94 -13.79
N HIS A 101 1.30 4.20 -13.43
CA HIS A 101 0.41 4.99 -12.57
C HIS A 101 -0.93 5.33 -13.25
N LYS A 102 -2.02 5.30 -12.47
CA LYS A 102 -3.36 5.71 -12.91
C LYS A 102 -3.33 7.12 -13.48
N ASN A 103 -3.95 7.33 -14.63
CA ASN A 103 -4.03 8.63 -15.35
C ASN A 103 -2.69 9.22 -15.82
N HIS A 104 -1.58 8.50 -15.64
CA HIS A 104 -0.24 8.93 -16.08
C HIS A 104 0.45 7.87 -16.95
N SER A 105 -0.28 6.85 -17.38
CA SER A 105 0.21 5.74 -18.20
C SER A 105 -0.88 5.23 -19.14
N ALA A 106 -0.53 4.31 -20.05
CA ALA A 106 -1.49 3.70 -20.96
C ALA A 106 -2.51 2.85 -20.18
N ARG A 107 -3.79 3.00 -20.52
CA ARG A 107 -4.85 2.10 -20.06
C ARG A 107 -4.80 0.82 -20.88
N LEU A 108 -4.87 -0.32 -20.20
CA LEU A 108 -4.83 -1.67 -20.77
C LEU A 108 -6.23 -2.30 -20.74
#